data_AF-A0A1V9X5J5-F1
#
_entry.id   AF-A0A1V9X5J5-F1
#
_cell.length_a   1.000
_cell.length_b   1.000
_cell.length_c   1.000
_cell.angle_alpha   90.00
_cell.angle_beta   90.00
_cell.angle_gamma   90.00
#
_symmetry.space_group_name_H-M   'P 1'
#
loop_
_entity.id
_entity.type
_entity.pdbx_description
1 polymer ?
#
loop_
_entity_poly.entity_id
_entity_poly.type
_entity_poly.pdbx_seq_one_letter_code
_entity_poly.pdbx_strand_id
1 'polypeptide(L)'
;MNSQGSVVEINRILLTTKNESVTSTELLARVESLKDLWLGLIIISGGHFAAAVYHSGKMIRHKTFHQYTVRKKQGGAQSHFDSKSGAAKSAGASLRRYNEKTLMEKSHAILKTWSELDRCSVILFRALGADNRSILFGGSDPVFRKGDIRLRTIPMVTRRPTVKELDRIYGVLTTVKVVHNPSSYYKTKNVTLTIGKSGVKSSKQVTSKKSSEIFEEDNGLNDSRPRRERSKIVPTPAKELIEDVFTTCRDDDVDELKAIVSKTDSHCLKQALTSSLDDHGNTVLHFCCRRGRLAILETILALGADPTMTNNDGQAPYVVATSDKVREVLISFRLANPEMWDFDKASIPDKLPQAKKTSGTCAKSAKENTQMVKNTRRVIEKKSCNSFKKVIDRITSCHLCNKQFHTVPLEADGKPFCSINCVRAWRYS
;
A
#
# COMPACT_ATOMS: atom_id res chain seq x y z
N MET A 1 -10.26 16.95 -36.88
CA MET A 1 -10.26 18.14 -36.00
C MET A 1 -11.70 18.60 -35.83
N ASN A 2 -12.02 19.37 -34.79
CA ASN A 2 -13.33 20.04 -34.71
C ASN A 2 -13.36 21.31 -35.60
N SER A 3 -14.51 21.98 -35.67
CA SER A 3 -14.69 23.25 -36.41
C SER A 3 -13.80 24.39 -35.92
N GLN A 4 -13.24 24.29 -34.71
CA GLN A 4 -12.33 25.27 -34.10
C GLN A 4 -10.84 24.91 -34.32
N GLY A 5 -10.53 24.00 -35.26
CA GLY A 5 -9.16 23.56 -35.54
C GLY A 5 -8.50 22.71 -34.44
N SER A 6 -9.21 22.38 -33.36
CA SER A 6 -8.67 21.58 -32.26
C SER A 6 -8.66 20.08 -32.62
N VAL A 7 -7.64 19.35 -32.13
CA VAL A 7 -7.57 17.89 -32.25
C VAL A 7 -8.40 17.25 -31.13
N VAL A 8 -9.21 16.26 -31.47
CA VAL A 8 -10.05 15.53 -30.50
C VAL A 8 -9.53 14.10 -30.39
N GLU A 9 -9.13 13.67 -29.19
CA GLU A 9 -8.74 12.30 -28.90
C GLU A 9 -9.90 11.51 -28.30
N ILE A 10 -10.21 10.35 -28.88
CA ILE A 10 -11.19 9.39 -28.40
C ILE A 10 -10.52 8.02 -28.29
N ASN A 11 -10.82 7.27 -27.24
CA ASN A 11 -10.26 5.93 -27.06
C ASN A 11 -10.76 4.96 -28.15
N ARG A 12 -9.86 4.58 -29.08
CA ARG A 12 -10.14 3.66 -30.20
C ARG A 12 -10.83 2.36 -29.78
N ILE A 13 -10.62 1.88 -28.55
CA ILE A 13 -11.23 0.66 -28.00
C ILE A 13 -12.76 0.72 -27.93
N LEU A 14 -13.37 1.91 -27.92
CA LEU A 14 -14.82 2.07 -27.98
C LEU A 14 -15.33 1.98 -29.42
N LEU A 15 -14.58 2.52 -30.38
CA LEU A 15 -15.01 2.70 -31.78
C LEU A 15 -14.75 1.50 -32.70
N THR A 16 -13.62 0.80 -32.52
CA THR A 16 -13.18 -0.24 -33.47
C THR A 16 -12.69 -1.49 -32.76
N THR A 17 -12.87 -2.63 -33.42
CA THR A 17 -12.26 -3.91 -33.07
C THR A 17 -10.79 -3.97 -33.52
N LYS A 18 -10.07 -5.01 -33.11
CA LYS A 18 -8.65 -5.17 -33.43
C LYS A 18 -8.49 -5.54 -34.92
N ASN A 19 -7.61 -4.84 -35.62
CA ASN A 19 -7.32 -4.98 -37.06
C ASN A 19 -8.44 -4.54 -38.01
N GLU A 20 -9.45 -3.82 -37.52
CA GLU A 20 -10.52 -3.27 -38.35
C GLU A 20 -10.03 -1.99 -39.07
N SER A 21 -10.11 -1.99 -40.41
CA SER A 21 -10.01 -0.81 -41.26
C SER A 21 -11.39 -0.18 -41.40
N VAL A 22 -11.55 1.07 -40.95
CA VAL A 22 -12.83 1.79 -40.93
C VAL A 22 -12.64 3.12 -41.65
N THR A 23 -13.57 3.48 -42.53
CA THR A 23 -13.53 4.74 -43.27
C THR A 23 -13.83 5.94 -42.36
N SER A 24 -13.42 7.14 -42.77
CA SER A 24 -13.63 8.37 -41.99
C SER A 24 -15.10 8.65 -41.67
N THR A 25 -16.01 8.31 -42.59
CA THR A 25 -17.47 8.48 -42.46
C THR A 25 -18.07 7.51 -41.46
N GLU A 26 -17.73 6.22 -41.55
CA GLU A 26 -18.14 5.20 -40.57
C GLU A 26 -17.62 5.52 -39.16
N LEU A 27 -16.39 6.03 -39.06
CA LEU A 27 -15.78 6.38 -37.78
C LEU A 27 -16.53 7.55 -37.12
N LEU A 28 -16.94 8.57 -37.90
CA LEU A 28 -17.79 9.65 -37.41
C LEU A 28 -19.18 9.15 -36.97
N ALA A 29 -19.82 8.26 -37.75
CA ALA A 29 -21.10 7.66 -37.37
C ALA A 29 -21.00 6.86 -36.04
N ARG A 30 -19.89 6.14 -35.83
CA ARG A 30 -19.63 5.45 -34.56
C ARG A 30 -19.37 6.42 -33.40
N VAL A 31 -18.70 7.55 -33.64
CA VAL A 31 -18.54 8.60 -32.60
C VAL A 31 -19.89 9.17 -32.18
N GLU A 32 -20.80 9.42 -33.13
CA GLU A 32 -22.16 9.88 -32.82
C GLU A 32 -22.94 8.84 -31.98
N SER A 33 -22.79 7.55 -32.31
CA SER A 33 -23.40 6.45 -31.54
C SER A 33 -22.91 6.33 -30.09
N LEU A 34 -21.76 6.94 -29.73
CA LEU A 34 -21.27 6.93 -28.34
C LEU A 34 -22.18 7.70 -27.37
N LYS A 35 -23.09 8.56 -27.86
CA LYS A 35 -24.07 9.27 -27.04
C LYS A 35 -24.99 8.30 -26.28
N ASP A 36 -25.32 7.16 -26.88
CA ASP A 36 -26.16 6.10 -26.28
C ASP A 36 -25.36 4.83 -25.93
N LEU A 37 -24.08 4.99 -25.58
CA LEU A 37 -23.19 3.86 -25.35
C LEU A 37 -23.66 2.99 -24.16
N TRP A 38 -23.97 1.72 -24.43
CA TRP A 38 -24.04 0.64 -23.45
C TRP A 38 -22.68 -0.06 -23.34
N LEU A 39 -22.00 0.12 -22.20
CA LEU A 39 -20.65 -0.38 -21.95
C LEU A 39 -20.61 -1.36 -20.76
N GLY A 40 -20.28 -2.61 -21.03
CA GLY A 40 -19.96 -3.60 -19.99
C GLY A 40 -18.49 -3.50 -19.58
N LEU A 41 -18.19 -3.54 -18.29
CA LEU A 41 -16.83 -3.67 -17.73
C LEU A 41 -16.73 -4.91 -16.85
N ILE A 42 -15.75 -5.79 -17.07
CA ILE A 42 -15.54 -7.03 -16.28
C ILE A 42 -14.06 -7.22 -15.93
N ILE A 43 -13.72 -7.32 -14.64
CA ILE A 43 -12.35 -7.47 -14.17
C ILE A 43 -12.27 -8.66 -13.20
N ILE A 44 -11.40 -9.63 -13.53
CA ILE A 44 -11.17 -10.83 -12.73
C ILE A 44 -9.66 -10.97 -12.48
N SER A 45 -9.27 -10.96 -11.20
CA SER A 45 -7.87 -11.07 -10.81
C SER A 45 -7.71 -11.58 -9.38
N GLY A 46 -6.89 -12.61 -9.17
CA GLY A 46 -6.45 -13.05 -7.84
C GLY A 46 -7.58 -13.42 -6.86
N GLY A 47 -8.68 -14.00 -7.34
CA GLY A 47 -9.85 -14.33 -6.53
C GLY A 47 -10.89 -13.22 -6.39
N HIS A 48 -10.60 -12.01 -6.91
CA HIS A 48 -11.56 -10.91 -6.98
C HIS A 48 -12.30 -10.89 -8.30
N PHE A 49 -13.61 -10.64 -8.21
CA PHE A 49 -14.50 -10.36 -9.33
C PHE A 49 -15.10 -8.97 -9.17
N ALA A 50 -15.10 -8.19 -10.25
CA ALA A 50 -15.84 -6.95 -10.36
C ALA A 50 -16.45 -6.82 -11.76
N ALA A 51 -17.76 -6.64 -11.86
CA ALA A 51 -18.44 -6.33 -13.11
C ALA A 51 -19.40 -5.16 -12.94
N ALA A 52 -19.59 -4.38 -14.00
CA ALA A 52 -20.61 -3.34 -14.10
C ALA A 52 -21.09 -3.12 -15.54
N VAL A 53 -22.29 -2.57 -15.68
CA VAL A 53 -22.86 -2.07 -16.94
C VAL A 53 -23.13 -0.59 -16.79
N TYR A 54 -22.62 0.20 -17.72
CA TYR A 54 -22.79 1.64 -17.80
C TYR A 54 -23.63 2.03 -19.02
N HIS A 55 -24.45 3.05 -18.84
CA HIS A 55 -25.28 3.65 -19.88
C HIS A 55 -25.49 5.14 -19.57
N SER A 56 -25.39 6.00 -20.59
CA SER A 56 -25.61 7.46 -20.48
C SER A 56 -24.87 8.13 -19.32
N GLY A 57 -23.61 7.73 -19.06
CA GLY A 57 -22.80 8.28 -17.97
C GLY A 57 -23.09 7.72 -16.57
N LYS A 58 -24.05 6.81 -16.42
CA LYS A 58 -24.45 6.21 -15.13
C LYS A 58 -24.17 4.71 -15.09
N MET A 59 -23.85 4.21 -13.89
CA MET A 59 -23.70 2.77 -13.62
C MET A 59 -25.09 2.18 -13.34
N ILE A 60 -25.61 1.37 -14.26
CA ILE A 60 -26.95 0.78 -14.18
C ILE A 60 -26.95 -0.47 -13.29
N ARG A 61 -25.90 -1.29 -13.43
CA ARG A 61 -25.75 -2.57 -12.75
C ARG A 61 -24.31 -2.73 -12.31
N HIS A 62 -24.06 -3.22 -11.10
CA HIS A 62 -22.72 -3.62 -10.67
C HIS A 62 -22.76 -4.77 -9.66
N LYS A 63 -21.68 -5.55 -9.62
CA LYS A 63 -21.44 -6.53 -8.56
C LYS A 63 -19.96 -6.76 -8.37
N THR A 64 -19.55 -6.80 -7.11
CA THR A 64 -18.18 -7.16 -6.70
C THR A 64 -18.23 -8.23 -5.62
N PHE A 65 -17.31 -9.18 -5.67
CA PHE A 65 -17.10 -10.14 -4.59
C PHE A 65 -15.67 -10.69 -4.62
N HIS A 66 -15.30 -11.43 -3.58
CA HIS A 66 -13.98 -12.02 -3.42
C HIS A 66 -14.10 -13.44 -2.88
N GLN A 67 -13.31 -14.35 -3.43
CA GLN A 67 -13.13 -15.71 -2.91
C GLN A 67 -11.62 -15.97 -2.77
N TYR A 68 -11.20 -16.54 -1.64
CA TYR A 68 -9.79 -16.76 -1.32
C TYR A 68 -9.18 -17.91 -2.15
N THR A 69 -8.63 -17.62 -3.33
CA THR A 69 -8.02 -18.62 -4.22
C THR A 69 -6.49 -18.72 -4.11
N VAL A 70 -5.81 -17.63 -3.70
CA VAL A 70 -4.34 -17.53 -3.72
C VAL A 70 -3.63 -18.03 -2.45
N ARG A 71 -2.35 -18.45 -2.57
CA ARG A 71 -1.52 -18.85 -1.42
C ARG A 71 -0.97 -17.65 -0.64
N LYS A 72 -1.30 -17.54 0.66
CA LYS A 72 -0.87 -16.45 1.58
C LYS A 72 0.65 -16.20 1.65
N LYS A 73 1.51 -17.20 1.37
CA LYS A 73 2.99 -17.09 1.44
C LYS A 73 3.74 -17.17 0.11
N GLN A 74 3.09 -17.53 -1.00
CA GLN A 74 3.76 -17.76 -2.31
C GLN A 74 3.11 -17.02 -3.48
N GLY A 75 1.89 -16.50 -3.32
CA GLY A 75 1.12 -15.93 -4.44
C GLY A 75 0.63 -17.00 -5.44
N GLY A 76 -0.12 -16.55 -6.44
CA GLY A 76 -0.66 -17.40 -7.51
C GLY A 76 -1.91 -18.22 -7.13
N ALA A 77 -2.71 -18.54 -8.15
CA ALA A 77 -3.86 -19.44 -8.06
C ALA A 77 -3.41 -20.91 -7.86
N GLN A 78 -4.29 -21.75 -7.30
CA GLN A 78 -4.01 -23.16 -7.02
C GLN A 78 -3.97 -23.99 -8.31
N SER A 79 -4.92 -23.77 -9.22
CA SER A 79 -4.91 -24.25 -10.62
C SER A 79 -3.53 -24.16 -11.28
N HIS A 80 -2.95 -22.96 -11.33
CA HIS A 80 -1.64 -22.69 -11.94
C HIS A 80 -0.47 -23.40 -11.23
N PHE A 81 -0.61 -23.76 -9.94
CA PHE A 81 0.37 -24.60 -9.23
C PHE A 81 0.19 -26.07 -9.57
N ASP A 82 -1.06 -26.56 -9.59
CA ASP A 82 -1.38 -27.95 -9.90
C ASP A 82 -0.92 -28.35 -11.32
N SER A 83 -1.03 -27.43 -12.28
CA SER A 83 -0.48 -27.61 -13.65
C SER A 83 1.05 -27.63 -13.73
N LYS A 84 1.79 -27.18 -12.71
CA LYS A 84 3.26 -27.08 -12.72
C LYS A 84 3.97 -28.08 -11.82
N SER A 85 3.33 -28.53 -10.75
CA SER A 85 3.96 -29.36 -9.72
C SER A 85 3.10 -30.55 -9.30
N GLY A 86 2.06 -30.87 -10.08
CA GLY A 86 1.11 -31.93 -9.78
C GLY A 86 0.05 -31.52 -8.76
N ALA A 87 -1.09 -32.20 -8.81
CA ALA A 87 -2.25 -31.89 -7.98
C ALA A 87 -1.99 -32.17 -6.49
N ALA A 88 -1.70 -31.13 -5.70
CA ALA A 88 -1.47 -31.30 -4.26
C ALA A 88 -2.73 -31.82 -3.55
N LYS A 89 -2.61 -32.88 -2.74
CA LYS A 89 -3.74 -33.56 -2.05
C LYS A 89 -4.05 -33.02 -0.65
N SER A 90 -3.55 -31.84 -0.26
CA SER A 90 -3.77 -31.27 1.07
C SER A 90 -5.12 -30.56 1.20
N ALA A 91 -5.68 -30.52 2.41
CA ALA A 91 -6.96 -29.84 2.70
C ALA A 91 -6.95 -28.36 2.23
N GLY A 92 -5.83 -27.65 2.45
CA GLY A 92 -5.65 -26.27 1.99
C GLY A 92 -5.44 -26.12 0.46
N ALA A 93 -5.20 -27.20 -0.29
CA ALA A 93 -5.27 -27.19 -1.76
C ALA A 93 -6.71 -27.43 -2.22
N SER A 94 -7.39 -28.44 -1.66
CA SER A 94 -8.80 -28.75 -1.96
C SER A 94 -9.72 -27.55 -1.70
N LEU A 95 -9.56 -26.85 -0.57
CA LEU A 95 -10.34 -25.64 -0.26
C LEU A 95 -10.14 -24.53 -1.30
N ARG A 96 -8.94 -24.39 -1.87
CA ARG A 96 -8.66 -23.35 -2.89
C ARG A 96 -9.19 -23.75 -4.27
N ARG A 97 -9.19 -25.04 -4.64
CA ARG A 97 -9.93 -25.54 -5.83
C ARG A 97 -11.43 -25.34 -5.69
N TYR A 98 -11.99 -25.63 -4.51
CA TYR A 98 -13.40 -25.37 -4.20
C TYR A 98 -13.71 -23.88 -4.33
N ASN A 99 -12.88 -23.00 -3.77
CA ASN A 99 -13.01 -21.56 -3.92
C ASN A 99 -12.90 -21.07 -5.38
N GLU A 100 -12.00 -21.64 -6.19
CA GLU A 100 -11.88 -21.33 -7.62
C GLU A 100 -13.15 -21.75 -8.39
N LYS A 101 -13.69 -22.94 -8.10
CA LYS A 101 -14.97 -23.40 -8.64
C LYS A 101 -16.15 -22.52 -8.19
N THR A 102 -16.26 -22.20 -6.91
CA THR A 102 -17.28 -21.29 -6.37
C THR A 102 -17.21 -19.89 -6.98
N LEU A 103 -16.00 -19.37 -7.24
CA LEU A 103 -15.79 -18.09 -7.92
C LEU A 103 -16.31 -18.16 -9.37
N MET A 104 -16.02 -19.25 -10.09
CA MET A 104 -16.52 -19.47 -11.45
C MET A 104 -18.05 -19.56 -11.48
N GLU A 105 -18.65 -20.41 -10.64
CA GLU A 105 -20.10 -20.62 -10.57
C GLU A 105 -20.86 -19.34 -10.22
N LYS A 106 -20.41 -18.59 -9.20
CA LYS A 106 -20.99 -17.28 -8.85
C LYS A 106 -20.84 -16.28 -9.99
N SER A 107 -19.69 -16.25 -10.67
CA SER A 107 -19.47 -15.35 -11.82
C SER A 107 -20.39 -15.69 -12.98
N HIS A 108 -20.55 -16.97 -13.31
CA HIS A 108 -21.47 -17.46 -14.34
C HIS A 108 -22.91 -17.09 -14.00
N ALA A 109 -23.37 -17.38 -12.77
CA ALA A 109 -24.73 -17.06 -12.33
C ALA A 109 -25.01 -15.55 -12.46
N ILE A 110 -24.10 -14.70 -11.96
CA ILE A 110 -24.26 -13.23 -12.04
C ILE A 110 -24.32 -12.76 -13.49
N LEU A 111 -23.34 -13.14 -14.33
CA LEU A 111 -23.25 -12.63 -15.69
C LEU A 111 -24.39 -13.15 -16.60
N LYS A 112 -24.86 -14.38 -16.40
CA LYS A 112 -26.00 -14.94 -17.15
C LYS A 112 -27.36 -14.37 -16.73
N THR A 113 -27.47 -13.81 -15.53
CA THR A 113 -28.70 -13.11 -15.09
C THR A 113 -28.79 -11.67 -15.63
N TRP A 114 -27.71 -11.10 -16.17
CA TRP A 114 -27.66 -9.69 -16.61
C TRP A 114 -28.04 -9.55 -18.08
N SER A 115 -29.33 -9.44 -18.37
CA SER A 115 -29.85 -9.10 -19.71
C SER A 115 -29.33 -7.75 -20.22
N GLU A 116 -28.87 -6.87 -19.32
CA GLU A 116 -28.22 -5.61 -19.67
C GLU A 116 -26.88 -5.82 -20.41
N LEU A 117 -26.22 -6.98 -20.27
CA LEU A 117 -25.01 -7.31 -21.03
C LEU A 117 -25.30 -7.60 -22.51
N ASP A 118 -26.50 -8.09 -22.84
CA ASP A 118 -26.89 -8.32 -24.24
C ASP A 118 -27.09 -7.00 -24.99
N ARG A 119 -27.52 -5.95 -24.27
CA ARG A 119 -27.66 -4.57 -24.78
C ARG A 119 -26.33 -3.85 -24.99
N CYS A 120 -25.24 -4.31 -24.36
CA CYS A 120 -23.92 -3.70 -24.52
C CYS A 120 -23.46 -3.78 -25.97
N SER A 121 -23.06 -2.64 -26.55
CA SER A 121 -22.37 -2.59 -27.85
C SER A 121 -20.87 -2.86 -27.72
N VAL A 122 -20.31 -2.61 -26.53
CA VAL A 122 -18.92 -2.90 -26.17
C VAL A 122 -18.88 -3.52 -24.78
N ILE A 123 -18.11 -4.60 -24.62
CA ILE A 123 -17.83 -5.24 -23.33
C ILE A 123 -16.32 -5.32 -23.15
N LEU A 124 -15.77 -4.50 -22.25
CA LEU A 124 -14.35 -4.49 -21.96
C LEU A 124 -14.04 -5.41 -20.78
N PHE A 125 -13.10 -6.33 -20.96
CA PHE A 125 -12.73 -7.26 -19.91
C PHE A 125 -11.23 -7.29 -19.61
N ARG A 126 -10.88 -7.70 -18.39
CA ARG A 126 -9.52 -8.03 -17.98
C ARG A 126 -9.53 -9.27 -17.10
N ALA A 127 -9.07 -10.38 -17.67
CA ALA A 127 -8.86 -11.64 -16.99
C ALA A 127 -7.40 -12.08 -17.20
N LEU A 128 -6.61 -12.10 -16.12
CA LEU A 128 -5.17 -12.41 -16.16
C LEU A 128 -4.93 -13.91 -15.95
N GLY A 129 -4.19 -14.55 -16.86
CA GLY A 129 -3.91 -15.99 -16.81
C GLY A 129 -5.05 -16.85 -17.38
N ALA A 130 -4.78 -18.12 -17.65
CA ALA A 130 -5.73 -19.05 -18.26
C ALA A 130 -6.97 -19.27 -17.38
N ASP A 131 -6.78 -19.40 -16.07
CA ASP A 131 -7.83 -19.74 -15.11
C ASP A 131 -8.87 -18.63 -14.95
N ASN A 132 -8.46 -17.36 -14.92
CA ASN A 132 -9.42 -16.26 -14.90
C ASN A 132 -10.13 -16.09 -16.26
N ARG A 133 -9.53 -16.56 -17.36
CA ARG A 133 -10.16 -16.55 -18.69
C ARG A 133 -11.13 -17.71 -18.88
N SER A 134 -10.93 -18.86 -18.24
CA SER A 134 -11.90 -19.96 -18.30
C SER A 134 -13.23 -19.61 -17.63
N ILE A 135 -13.24 -18.70 -16.64
CA ILE A 135 -14.47 -18.14 -16.04
C ILE A 135 -15.34 -17.37 -17.07
N LEU A 136 -14.75 -16.85 -18.15
CA LEU A 136 -15.50 -16.12 -19.19
C LEU A 136 -15.72 -16.94 -20.46
N PHE A 137 -14.75 -17.76 -20.84
CA PHE A 137 -14.66 -18.42 -22.15
C PHE A 137 -14.50 -19.96 -22.08
N GLY A 138 -14.69 -20.55 -20.91
CA GLY A 138 -14.52 -21.99 -20.65
C GLY A 138 -15.70 -22.60 -19.88
N GLY A 139 -15.56 -23.88 -19.55
CA GLY A 139 -16.68 -24.71 -19.09
C GLY A 139 -17.48 -25.29 -20.27
N SER A 140 -18.46 -26.14 -19.95
CA SER A 140 -19.40 -26.72 -20.93
C SER A 140 -20.38 -25.67 -21.48
N ASP A 141 -20.72 -24.68 -20.66
CA ASP A 141 -21.66 -23.59 -20.97
C ASP A 141 -20.99 -22.24 -20.62
N PRO A 142 -20.14 -21.69 -21.52
CA PRO A 142 -19.37 -20.48 -21.29
C PRO A 142 -20.26 -19.23 -21.31
N VAL A 143 -19.96 -18.25 -20.45
CA VAL A 143 -20.67 -16.95 -20.42
C VAL A 143 -20.57 -16.22 -21.76
N PHE A 144 -19.40 -16.27 -22.39
CA PHE A 144 -19.14 -15.56 -23.63
C PHE A 144 -18.54 -16.45 -24.73
N ARG A 145 -19.00 -16.24 -25.97
CA ARG A 145 -18.40 -16.85 -27.16
C ARG A 145 -17.04 -16.20 -27.45
N LYS A 146 -16.03 -17.02 -27.75
CA LYS A 146 -14.64 -16.55 -28.01
C LYS A 146 -14.51 -15.58 -29.20
N GLY A 147 -15.49 -15.57 -30.11
CA GLY A 147 -15.55 -14.69 -31.29
C GLY A 147 -16.53 -13.52 -31.18
N ASP A 148 -17.08 -13.19 -29.99
CA ASP A 148 -17.96 -12.03 -29.83
C ASP A 148 -17.17 -10.72 -30.06
N ILE A 149 -17.51 -9.99 -31.13
CA ILE A 149 -16.86 -8.75 -31.58
C ILE A 149 -16.97 -7.59 -30.57
N ARG A 150 -17.91 -7.68 -29.62
CA ARG A 150 -18.11 -6.69 -28.56
C ARG A 150 -17.05 -6.84 -27.46
N LEU A 151 -16.47 -8.03 -27.30
CA LEU A 151 -15.50 -8.34 -26.25
C LEU A 151 -14.11 -7.85 -26.61
N ARG A 152 -13.60 -6.88 -25.83
CA ARG A 152 -12.29 -6.26 -26.05
C ARG A 152 -11.50 -6.25 -24.74
N THR A 153 -10.17 -6.35 -24.79
CA THR A 153 -9.36 -6.30 -23.57
C THR A 153 -9.13 -4.84 -23.13
N ILE A 154 -9.29 -4.55 -21.84
CA ILE A 154 -9.05 -3.21 -21.27
C ILE A 154 -7.61 -2.74 -21.61
N PRO A 155 -7.44 -1.60 -22.30
CA PRO A 155 -6.16 -1.17 -22.88
C PRO A 155 -5.29 -0.36 -21.91
N MET A 156 -5.41 -0.64 -20.61
CA MET A 156 -4.69 0.07 -19.55
C MET A 156 -4.42 -0.84 -18.35
N VAL A 157 -3.55 -0.38 -17.43
CA VAL A 157 -3.30 -1.08 -16.18
C VAL A 157 -4.53 -1.00 -15.27
N THR A 158 -4.97 -2.17 -14.81
CA THR A 158 -6.09 -2.36 -13.87
C THR A 158 -5.57 -2.63 -12.46
N ARG A 159 -6.13 -1.97 -11.46
CA ARG A 159 -5.89 -2.20 -10.03
C ARG A 159 -6.74 -3.38 -9.53
N ARG A 160 -6.87 -3.52 -8.20
CA ARG A 160 -7.72 -4.54 -7.55
C ARG A 160 -9.18 -4.40 -8.03
N PRO A 161 -9.84 -5.49 -8.47
CA PRO A 161 -11.24 -5.43 -8.93
C PRO A 161 -12.16 -4.93 -7.81
N THR A 162 -12.69 -3.72 -7.99
CA THR A 162 -13.57 -2.99 -7.05
C THR A 162 -14.47 -2.04 -7.85
N VAL A 163 -15.59 -1.58 -7.27
CA VAL A 163 -16.48 -0.62 -7.94
C VAL A 163 -15.74 0.67 -8.32
N LYS A 164 -14.97 1.24 -7.38
CA LYS A 164 -14.12 2.43 -7.62
C LYS A 164 -13.13 2.26 -8.79
N GLU A 165 -12.62 1.04 -9.00
CA GLU A 165 -11.73 0.74 -10.13
C GLU A 165 -12.48 0.62 -11.46
N LEU A 166 -13.71 0.08 -11.45
CA LEU A 166 -14.60 0.10 -12.63
C LEU A 166 -14.93 1.54 -13.02
N ASP A 167 -15.31 2.39 -12.06
CA ASP A 167 -15.62 3.81 -12.30
C ASP A 167 -14.40 4.59 -12.81
N ARG A 168 -13.20 4.32 -12.27
CA ARG A 168 -11.95 4.91 -12.75
C ARG A 168 -11.66 4.52 -14.20
N ILE A 169 -11.87 3.25 -14.55
CA ILE A 169 -11.65 2.75 -15.92
C ILE A 169 -12.71 3.32 -16.87
N TYR A 170 -13.98 3.34 -16.46
CA TYR A 170 -15.06 3.98 -17.20
C TYR A 170 -14.70 5.43 -17.54
N GLY A 171 -14.44 6.25 -16.51
CA GLY A 171 -14.11 7.66 -16.66
C GLY A 171 -12.89 7.92 -17.55
N VAL A 172 -11.80 7.16 -17.42
CA VAL A 172 -10.61 7.34 -18.28
C VAL A 172 -10.88 6.93 -19.73
N LEU A 173 -11.72 5.93 -19.98
CA LEU A 173 -12.01 5.45 -21.32
C LEU A 173 -13.06 6.30 -22.06
N THR A 174 -14.07 6.83 -21.34
CA THR A 174 -15.10 7.69 -21.93
C THR A 174 -14.71 9.18 -21.95
N THR A 175 -13.67 9.61 -21.25
CA THR A 175 -13.16 10.98 -21.35
C THR A 175 -12.61 11.24 -22.75
N VAL A 176 -13.25 12.19 -23.45
CA VAL A 176 -12.74 12.80 -24.68
C VAL A 176 -11.74 13.90 -24.30
N LYS A 177 -10.57 13.93 -24.94
CA LYS A 177 -9.60 15.01 -24.75
C LYS A 177 -9.61 15.94 -25.95
N VAL A 178 -9.58 17.25 -25.71
CA VAL A 178 -9.47 18.27 -26.75
C VAL A 178 -8.12 18.96 -26.62
N VAL A 179 -7.37 19.00 -27.72
CA VAL A 179 -6.05 19.64 -27.81
C VAL A 179 -6.17 20.83 -28.75
N HIS A 180 -6.16 22.03 -28.19
CA HIS A 180 -6.42 23.27 -28.92
C HIS A 180 -5.26 23.74 -29.82
N ASN A 181 -4.04 23.21 -29.63
CA ASN A 181 -2.87 23.54 -30.46
C ASN A 181 -2.35 22.28 -31.20
N PRO A 182 -2.68 22.08 -32.48
CA PRO A 182 -2.23 20.92 -33.25
C PRO A 182 -0.71 20.87 -33.49
N SER A 183 -0.03 22.03 -33.49
CA SER A 183 1.38 22.14 -33.86
C SER A 183 2.33 21.55 -32.82
N SER A 184 1.93 21.50 -31.54
CA SER A 184 2.65 20.77 -30.50
C SER A 184 2.31 19.28 -30.50
N TYR A 185 1.05 18.93 -30.77
CA TYR A 185 0.50 17.58 -30.65
C TYR A 185 1.26 16.51 -31.46
N TYR A 186 1.52 16.78 -32.74
CA TYR A 186 2.23 15.82 -33.60
C TYR A 186 3.72 15.74 -33.29
N LYS A 187 4.36 16.84 -32.84
CA LYS A 187 5.77 16.85 -32.44
C LYS A 187 6.02 15.89 -31.28
N THR A 188 5.21 15.94 -30.23
CA THR A 188 5.41 15.08 -29.04
C THR A 188 5.14 13.60 -29.33
N LYS A 189 4.15 13.25 -30.16
CA LYS A 189 3.85 11.85 -30.51
C LYS A 189 4.84 11.23 -31.49
N ASN A 190 5.36 12.00 -32.44
CA ASN A 190 6.30 11.48 -33.44
C ASN A 190 7.64 11.07 -32.81
N VAL A 191 8.10 11.76 -31.75
CA VAL A 191 9.29 11.37 -30.96
C VAL A 191 9.15 9.98 -30.32
N THR A 192 7.94 9.57 -29.93
CA THR A 192 7.72 8.21 -29.38
C THR A 192 7.76 7.12 -30.47
N LEU A 193 7.49 7.46 -31.72
CA LEU A 193 7.45 6.51 -32.83
C LEU A 193 8.82 6.29 -33.50
N THR A 194 9.75 7.25 -33.43
CA THR A 194 11.07 7.15 -34.06
C THR A 194 12.11 6.36 -33.26
N ILE A 195 11.90 6.14 -31.96
CA ILE A 195 12.84 5.40 -31.08
C ILE A 195 12.84 3.88 -31.36
N GLY A 196 11.89 3.36 -32.14
CA GLY A 196 11.69 1.93 -32.36
C GLY A 196 12.20 1.36 -33.69
N LYS A 197 13.52 1.43 -34.00
CA LYS A 197 14.15 0.58 -35.05
C LYS A 197 15.70 0.61 -35.10
N SER A 198 16.35 0.12 -34.05
CA SER A 198 17.70 -0.46 -34.15
C SER A 198 17.85 -1.61 -33.15
N GLY A 199 18.28 -2.77 -33.64
CA GLY A 199 18.28 -4.01 -32.85
C GLY A 199 19.60 -4.23 -32.12
N VAL A 200 19.54 -4.59 -30.84
CA VAL A 200 20.69 -5.14 -30.10
C VAL A 200 20.23 -6.38 -29.32
N LYS A 201 21.07 -7.42 -29.33
CA LYS A 201 20.80 -8.71 -28.68
C LYS A 201 21.09 -8.65 -27.17
N SER A 202 20.45 -9.55 -26.44
CA SER A 202 20.65 -9.89 -25.02
C SER A 202 22.04 -9.62 -24.42
N SER A 203 22.09 -8.90 -23.30
CA SER A 203 22.99 -9.24 -22.18
C SER A 203 22.39 -8.83 -20.84
N LYS A 204 22.96 -9.35 -19.74
CA LYS A 204 22.52 -9.15 -18.36
C LYS A 204 23.23 -7.95 -17.71
N GLN A 205 22.61 -7.52 -16.60
CA GLN A 205 23.26 -7.11 -15.34
C GLN A 205 23.71 -5.65 -15.13
N VAL A 206 23.59 -5.26 -13.85
CA VAL A 206 24.29 -4.19 -13.11
C VAL A 206 23.73 -2.74 -13.16
N THR A 207 23.80 -2.16 -11.97
CA THR A 207 23.30 -0.92 -11.37
C THR A 207 23.90 0.40 -11.87
N SER A 208 23.19 1.53 -11.69
CA SER A 208 23.72 2.73 -10.97
C SER A 208 22.69 3.85 -10.69
N LYS A 209 23.10 4.78 -9.80
CA LYS A 209 22.49 6.05 -9.31
C LYS A 209 23.34 7.24 -9.85
N LYS A 210 22.97 8.52 -9.89
CA LYS A 210 21.81 9.41 -9.54
C LYS A 210 22.01 10.72 -10.35
N SER A 211 21.04 11.65 -10.32
CA SER A 211 21.23 13.14 -10.43
C SER A 211 21.52 13.72 -11.83
N SER A 212 21.24 15.01 -12.13
CA SER A 212 20.62 16.11 -11.33
C SER A 212 20.08 17.27 -12.23
N GLU A 213 19.16 18.06 -11.65
CA GLU A 213 18.96 19.54 -11.77
C GLU A 213 18.70 20.21 -13.15
N ILE A 214 17.56 20.89 -13.38
CA ILE A 214 17.03 22.21 -12.89
C ILE A 214 17.57 23.42 -13.68
N PHE A 215 16.66 24.23 -14.25
CA PHE A 215 16.64 25.70 -14.21
C PHE A 215 15.22 26.21 -14.56
N GLU A 216 14.78 27.30 -13.94
CA GLU A 216 13.40 27.86 -14.01
C GLU A 216 13.34 29.29 -14.61
N GLU A 217 12.11 29.82 -14.73
CA GLU A 217 11.71 31.26 -14.72
C GLU A 217 11.98 32.16 -15.97
N ASP A 218 11.17 33.20 -16.32
CA ASP A 218 9.78 33.61 -15.94
C ASP A 218 9.24 34.73 -16.89
N ASN A 219 7.96 35.14 -16.72
CA ASN A 219 7.21 36.33 -17.20
C ASN A 219 6.55 36.21 -18.61
N GLY A 220 5.27 36.56 -18.86
CA GLY A 220 4.08 37.03 -18.09
C GLY A 220 2.82 36.95 -19.00
N LEU A 221 1.62 37.53 -18.80
CA LEU A 221 0.93 38.26 -17.70
C LEU A 221 -0.59 38.41 -18.07
N ASN A 222 -1.48 38.79 -17.12
CA ASN A 222 -2.91 39.25 -17.28
C ASN A 222 -3.97 38.28 -17.88
N ASP A 223 -5.28 38.27 -17.50
CA ASP A 223 -6.05 38.91 -16.40
C ASP A 223 -7.43 38.19 -16.12
N SER A 224 -8.01 38.43 -14.93
CA SER A 224 -9.46 38.46 -14.54
C SER A 224 -10.41 37.23 -14.46
N ARG A 225 -10.64 36.79 -13.20
CA ARG A 225 -11.91 36.39 -12.51
C ARG A 225 -12.76 35.15 -12.95
N PRO A 226 -13.53 34.53 -12.02
CA PRO A 226 -13.20 34.14 -10.65
C PRO A 226 -13.34 32.61 -10.45
N ARG A 227 -12.34 31.97 -9.81
CA ARG A 227 -12.29 30.52 -9.64
C ARG A 227 -12.71 30.13 -8.23
N ARG A 228 -13.72 29.25 -8.10
CA ARG A 228 -14.13 28.62 -6.83
C ARG A 228 -12.91 27.98 -6.16
N GLU A 229 -12.59 28.39 -4.94
CA GLU A 229 -11.36 28.00 -4.27
C GLU A 229 -11.27 26.48 -4.05
N ARG A 230 -10.28 25.85 -4.69
CA ARG A 230 -9.69 24.62 -4.19
C ARG A 230 -8.48 25.04 -3.37
N SER A 231 -8.62 25.02 -2.05
CA SER A 231 -7.55 25.29 -1.10
C SER A 231 -6.30 24.48 -1.46
N LYS A 232 -5.22 25.20 -1.79
CA LYS A 232 -3.88 24.59 -1.86
C LYS A 232 -3.48 24.27 -0.42
N ILE A 233 -3.47 22.99 -0.05
CA ILE A 233 -2.96 22.57 1.25
C ILE A 233 -1.44 22.74 1.20
N VAL A 234 -0.95 23.79 1.83
CA VAL A 234 0.48 23.94 2.15
C VAL A 234 0.88 22.75 3.02
N PRO A 235 1.96 22.01 2.69
CA PRO A 235 2.52 21.03 3.62
C PRO A 235 2.92 21.74 4.90
N THR A 236 2.29 21.41 6.01
CA THR A 236 2.76 21.86 7.32
C THR A 236 4.08 21.14 7.63
N PRO A 237 5.06 21.78 8.29
CA PRO A 237 6.38 21.18 8.56
C PRO A 237 6.31 19.86 9.35
N ALA A 238 5.20 19.60 10.05
CA ALA A 238 4.92 18.32 10.69
C ALA A 238 4.83 17.14 9.69
N LYS A 239 4.41 17.36 8.43
CA LYS A 239 4.27 16.28 7.43
C LYS A 239 5.61 15.83 6.84
N GLU A 240 6.53 16.76 6.61
CA GLU A 240 7.87 16.47 6.09
C GLU A 240 8.65 15.65 7.12
N LEU A 241 8.63 16.07 8.39
CA LEU A 241 9.20 15.31 9.51
C LEU A 241 8.65 13.87 9.63
N ILE A 242 7.34 13.68 9.38
CA ILE A 242 6.73 12.34 9.38
C ILE A 242 7.28 11.47 8.24
N GLU A 243 7.47 12.06 7.06
CA GLU A 243 8.02 11.35 5.90
C GLU A 243 9.52 11.04 6.07
N ASP A 244 10.30 11.93 6.67
CA ASP A 244 11.73 11.74 6.99
C ASP A 244 11.95 10.66 8.08
N VAL A 245 11.16 10.70 9.15
CA VAL A 245 11.16 9.63 10.18
C VAL A 245 10.69 8.30 9.55
N PHE A 246 9.75 8.31 8.61
CA PHE A 246 9.33 7.08 7.95
C PHE A 246 10.37 6.51 6.98
N THR A 247 11.06 7.36 6.21
CA THR A 247 12.08 6.92 5.23
C THR A 247 13.30 6.32 5.91
N THR A 248 13.80 6.93 6.98
CA THR A 248 14.87 6.33 7.83
C THR A 248 14.44 4.98 8.42
N CYS A 249 13.20 4.89 8.94
CA CYS A 249 12.63 3.63 9.45
C CYS A 249 12.42 2.54 8.37
N ARG A 250 12.24 2.94 7.11
CA ARG A 250 12.17 2.03 5.97
C ARG A 250 13.53 1.45 5.63
N ASP A 251 14.53 2.32 5.59
CA ASP A 251 15.85 2.04 5.05
C ASP A 251 16.81 1.42 6.10
N ASP A 252 16.41 1.40 7.38
CA ASP A 252 17.08 0.79 8.56
C ASP A 252 18.28 1.59 9.09
N ASP A 253 18.32 2.89 8.80
CA ASP A 253 19.38 3.79 9.28
C ASP A 253 19.06 4.34 10.67
N VAL A 254 19.74 3.79 11.67
CA VAL A 254 19.62 4.16 13.08
C VAL A 254 20.34 5.48 13.38
N ASP A 255 21.38 5.82 12.63
CA ASP A 255 22.22 6.99 12.93
C ASP A 255 21.66 8.25 12.25
N GLU A 256 21.07 8.11 11.06
CA GLU A 256 20.24 9.16 10.44
C GLU A 256 19.00 9.45 11.30
N LEU A 257 18.33 8.42 11.84
CA LEU A 257 17.20 8.60 12.76
C LEU A 257 17.61 9.40 14.03
N LYS A 258 18.77 9.10 14.63
CA LYS A 258 19.30 9.89 15.75
C LYS A 258 19.65 11.33 15.36
N ALA A 259 20.14 11.54 14.14
CA ALA A 259 20.46 12.87 13.62
C ALA A 259 19.23 13.73 13.29
N ILE A 260 18.09 13.11 12.96
CA ILE A 260 16.79 13.79 12.87
C ILE A 260 16.28 14.13 14.28
N VAL A 261 16.34 13.17 15.20
CA VAL A 261 15.90 13.34 16.59
C VAL A 261 16.66 14.47 17.30
N SER A 262 17.98 14.59 17.12
CA SER A 262 18.77 15.65 17.76
C SER A 262 18.48 17.06 17.23
N LYS A 263 17.85 17.17 16.05
CA LYS A 263 17.45 18.43 15.42
C LYS A 263 15.98 18.79 15.65
N THR A 264 15.20 17.90 16.25
CA THR A 264 13.73 17.99 16.28
C THR A 264 13.20 18.20 17.70
N ASP A 265 12.22 19.09 17.86
CA ASP A 265 11.53 19.29 19.14
C ASP A 265 10.86 18.00 19.65
N SER A 266 11.02 17.70 20.94
CA SER A 266 10.44 16.51 21.58
C SER A 266 8.92 16.37 21.38
N HIS A 267 8.20 17.48 21.31
CA HIS A 267 6.75 17.51 21.03
C HIS A 267 6.44 17.06 19.59
N CYS A 268 7.14 17.64 18.60
CA CYS A 268 6.99 17.32 17.18
C CYS A 268 7.39 15.87 16.89
N LEU A 269 8.45 15.39 17.54
CA LEU A 269 8.88 13.99 17.44
C LEU A 269 7.82 13.01 17.97
N LYS A 270 7.22 13.27 19.14
CA LYS A 270 6.12 12.43 19.68
C LYS A 270 4.89 12.44 18.77
N GLN A 271 4.56 13.59 18.18
CA GLN A 271 3.49 13.70 17.20
C GLN A 271 3.81 12.91 15.92
N ALA A 272 5.05 12.94 15.43
CA ALA A 272 5.46 12.17 14.27
C ALA A 272 5.40 10.65 14.52
N LEU A 273 5.90 10.19 15.67
CA LEU A 273 5.91 8.77 16.05
C LEU A 273 4.51 8.17 16.27
N THR A 274 3.55 8.99 16.74
CA THR A 274 2.15 8.58 16.94
C THR A 274 1.26 8.78 15.71
N SER A 275 1.74 9.50 14.68
CA SER A 275 0.98 9.77 13.46
C SER A 275 0.70 8.52 12.62
N SER A 276 -0.41 8.55 11.87
CA SER A 276 -0.75 7.53 10.88
C SER A 276 0.00 7.78 9.57
N LEU A 277 0.73 6.77 9.11
CA LEU A 277 1.60 6.85 7.93
C LEU A 277 0.94 6.40 6.62
N ASP A 278 -0.13 5.60 6.69
CA ASP A 278 -0.78 5.01 5.53
C ASP A 278 -2.31 5.00 5.65
N ASP A 279 -2.99 4.66 4.56
CA ASP A 279 -4.46 4.52 4.47
C ASP A 279 -5.05 3.49 5.48
N HIS A 280 -4.20 2.66 6.09
CA HIS A 280 -4.58 1.65 7.10
C HIS A 280 -4.36 2.16 8.53
N GLY A 281 -3.93 3.41 8.73
CA GLY A 281 -3.71 3.98 10.05
C GLY A 281 -2.45 3.47 10.77
N ASN A 282 -1.53 2.80 10.06
CA ASN A 282 -0.33 2.23 10.68
C ASN A 282 0.62 3.33 11.16
N THR A 283 1.06 3.25 12.42
CA THR A 283 2.14 4.09 12.97
C THR A 283 3.54 3.55 12.63
N VAL A 284 4.60 4.30 12.94
CA VAL A 284 5.99 3.88 12.72
C VAL A 284 6.28 2.52 13.38
N LEU A 285 5.81 2.30 14.61
CA LEU A 285 5.98 1.04 15.33
C LEU A 285 5.34 -0.16 14.62
N HIS A 286 4.16 0.00 13.98
CA HIS A 286 3.56 -1.06 13.18
C HIS A 286 4.46 -1.47 12.02
N PHE A 287 5.09 -0.50 11.35
CA PHE A 287 6.00 -0.75 10.25
C PHE A 287 7.26 -1.49 10.71
N CYS A 288 7.91 -1.02 11.79
CA CYS A 288 9.08 -1.68 12.38
C CYS A 288 8.78 -3.13 12.80
N CYS A 289 7.64 -3.36 13.46
CA CYS A 289 7.20 -4.69 13.90
C CYS A 289 6.88 -5.62 12.72
N ARG A 290 6.23 -5.10 11.67
CA ARG A 290 5.94 -5.85 10.44
C ARG A 290 7.20 -6.26 9.69
N ARG A 291 8.19 -5.36 9.61
CA ARG A 291 9.45 -5.55 8.88
C ARG A 291 10.52 -6.32 9.66
N GLY A 292 10.44 -6.34 10.99
CA GLY A 292 11.44 -7.02 11.83
C GLY A 292 12.69 -6.18 12.14
N ARG A 293 12.59 -4.85 12.06
CA ARG A 293 13.73 -3.93 12.29
C ARG A 293 13.99 -3.75 13.79
N LEU A 294 14.83 -4.61 14.37
CA LEU A 294 15.06 -4.64 15.83
C LEU A 294 15.77 -3.38 16.35
N ALA A 295 16.86 -2.95 15.71
CA ALA A 295 17.66 -1.81 16.17
C ALA A 295 16.88 -0.47 16.13
N ILE A 296 16.11 -0.24 15.08
CA ILE A 296 15.19 0.91 14.99
C ILE A 296 14.04 0.77 16.00
N LEU A 297 13.46 -0.43 16.18
CA LEU A 297 12.38 -0.64 17.16
C LEU A 297 12.82 -0.29 18.59
N GLU A 298 13.98 -0.77 19.03
CA GLU A 298 14.56 -0.45 20.34
C GLU A 298 14.81 1.06 20.48
N THR A 299 15.34 1.70 19.44
CA THR A 299 15.58 3.15 19.41
C THR A 299 14.27 3.94 19.54
N ILE A 300 13.22 3.58 18.79
CA ILE A 300 11.93 4.28 18.79
C ILE A 300 11.16 4.10 20.10
N LEU A 301 11.23 2.92 20.71
CA LEU A 301 10.67 2.69 22.05
C LEU A 301 11.40 3.53 23.11
N ALA A 302 12.73 3.68 23.01
CA ALA A 302 13.51 4.56 23.88
C ALA A 302 13.18 6.06 23.67
N LEU A 303 12.69 6.45 22.50
CA LEU A 303 12.17 7.80 22.22
C LEU A 303 10.74 8.03 22.74
N GLY A 304 10.12 7.02 23.36
CA GLY A 304 8.80 7.12 23.98
C GLY A 304 7.62 7.00 23.02
N ALA A 305 7.78 6.26 21.90
CA ALA A 305 6.66 5.90 21.05
C ALA A 305 5.71 4.91 21.75
N ASP A 306 4.40 5.14 21.62
CA ASP A 306 3.35 4.36 22.28
C ASP A 306 3.12 2.99 21.59
N PRO A 307 3.41 1.86 22.24
CA PRO A 307 3.24 0.52 21.68
C PRO A 307 1.79 0.00 21.72
N THR A 308 0.86 0.75 22.31
CA THR A 308 -0.55 0.37 22.50
C THR A 308 -1.49 0.92 21.43
N MET A 309 -1.05 1.93 20.68
CA MET A 309 -1.79 2.52 19.57
C MET A 309 -2.18 1.46 18.54
N THR A 310 -3.48 1.39 18.20
CA THR A 310 -4.00 0.47 17.17
C THR A 310 -4.16 1.14 15.83
N ASN A 311 -3.95 0.41 14.74
CA ASN A 311 -4.26 0.84 13.38
C ASN A 311 -5.78 0.82 13.07
N ASN A 312 -6.19 1.16 11.85
CA ASN A 312 -7.60 1.18 11.42
C ASN A 312 -8.27 -0.22 11.42
N ASP A 313 -7.47 -1.30 11.43
CA ASP A 313 -7.95 -2.69 11.57
C ASP A 313 -8.08 -3.12 13.06
N GLY A 314 -7.85 -2.21 14.01
CA GLY A 314 -7.89 -2.47 15.46
C GLY A 314 -6.71 -3.30 15.98
N GLN A 315 -5.62 -3.41 15.22
CA GLN A 315 -4.45 -4.21 15.58
C GLN A 315 -3.37 -3.32 16.20
N ALA A 316 -2.76 -3.77 17.31
CA ALA A 316 -1.58 -3.13 17.90
C ALA A 316 -0.28 -3.64 17.23
N PRO A 317 0.86 -2.92 17.34
CA PRO A 317 2.16 -3.30 16.77
C PRO A 317 2.59 -4.74 17.10
N TYR A 318 2.29 -5.22 18.31
CA TYR A 318 2.57 -6.59 18.75
C TYR A 318 1.84 -7.66 17.93
N VAL A 319 0.59 -7.41 17.56
CA VAL A 319 -0.23 -8.34 16.74
C VAL A 319 0.31 -8.40 15.30
N VAL A 320 0.85 -7.28 14.80
CA VAL A 320 1.46 -7.16 13.47
C VAL A 320 2.89 -7.71 13.42
N ALA A 321 3.54 -7.94 14.58
CA ALA A 321 4.92 -8.40 14.68
C ALA A 321 5.16 -9.76 14.01
N THR A 322 6.04 -9.78 13.00
CA THR A 322 6.32 -10.99 12.21
C THR A 322 7.35 -11.92 12.85
N SER A 323 8.28 -11.38 13.62
CA SER A 323 9.39 -12.11 14.25
C SER A 323 9.16 -12.32 15.75
N ASP A 324 9.53 -13.48 16.27
CA ASP A 324 9.44 -13.77 17.71
C ASP A 324 10.34 -12.82 18.52
N LYS A 325 11.52 -12.46 17.99
CA LYS A 325 12.43 -11.47 18.61
C LYS A 325 11.82 -10.08 18.76
N VAL A 326 10.98 -9.65 17.82
CA VAL A 326 10.25 -8.37 17.92
C VAL A 326 9.25 -8.42 19.07
N ARG A 327 8.55 -9.55 19.21
CA ARG A 327 7.61 -9.77 20.31
C ARG A 327 8.33 -9.86 21.66
N GLU A 328 9.51 -10.50 21.71
CA GLU A 328 10.38 -10.50 22.89
C GLU A 328 10.81 -9.07 23.30
N VAL A 329 11.20 -8.20 22.36
CA VAL A 329 11.53 -6.79 22.66
C VAL A 329 10.32 -6.04 23.23
N LEU A 330 9.14 -6.16 22.61
CA LEU A 330 7.92 -5.51 23.12
C LEU A 330 7.48 -6.03 24.50
N ILE A 331 7.57 -7.34 24.75
CA ILE A 331 7.29 -7.94 26.06
C ILE A 331 8.33 -7.47 27.09
N SER A 332 9.61 -7.41 26.72
CA SER A 332 10.67 -6.90 27.61
C SER A 332 10.46 -5.43 27.94
N PHE A 333 9.94 -4.64 27.00
CA PHE A 333 9.61 -3.22 27.20
C PHE A 333 8.40 -3.02 28.12
N ARG A 334 7.33 -3.85 27.97
CA ARG A 334 6.20 -3.93 28.93
C ARG A 334 6.70 -4.27 30.34
N LEU A 335 7.52 -5.32 30.46
CA LEU A 335 8.09 -5.76 31.75
C LEU A 335 9.00 -4.72 32.40
N ALA A 336 9.71 -3.92 31.61
CA ALA A 336 10.54 -2.83 32.11
C ALA A 336 9.73 -1.59 32.54
N ASN A 337 8.51 -1.39 32.01
CA ASN A 337 7.70 -0.19 32.26
C ASN A 337 6.20 -0.53 32.48
N PRO A 338 5.80 -1.34 33.49
CA PRO A 338 4.45 -1.92 33.54
C PRO A 338 3.30 -0.90 33.61
N GLU A 339 3.53 0.26 34.23
CA GLU A 339 2.51 1.30 34.45
C GLU A 339 2.50 2.41 33.39
N MET A 340 3.36 2.32 32.36
CA MET A 340 3.60 3.45 31.44
C MET A 340 2.53 3.59 30.34
N TRP A 341 1.84 2.50 29.99
CA TRP A 341 0.71 2.45 29.06
C TRP A 341 -0.25 1.31 29.43
N ASP A 342 -1.48 1.33 28.89
CA ASP A 342 -2.44 0.22 28.99
C ASP A 342 -2.08 -0.92 28.01
N PHE A 343 -1.11 -1.74 28.41
CA PHE A 343 -0.61 -2.85 27.59
C PHE A 343 -1.61 -4.01 27.46
N ASP A 344 -2.60 -4.10 28.35
CA ASP A 344 -3.62 -5.16 28.36
C ASP A 344 -4.60 -4.93 27.20
N LYS A 345 -5.05 -3.68 27.02
CA LYS A 345 -5.80 -3.25 25.84
C LYS A 345 -5.04 -3.52 24.53
N ALA A 346 -3.70 -3.46 24.55
CA ALA A 346 -2.84 -3.74 23.40
C ALA A 346 -2.59 -5.24 23.12
N SER A 347 -3.10 -6.15 23.97
CA SER A 347 -2.87 -7.60 23.88
C SER A 347 -1.38 -8.02 23.91
N ILE A 348 -0.52 -7.26 24.61
CA ILE A 348 0.91 -7.56 24.79
C ILE A 348 1.07 -8.44 26.04
N PRO A 349 1.57 -9.69 25.97
CA PRO A 349 1.62 -10.58 27.13
C PRO A 349 2.64 -10.20 28.22
N ASP A 350 2.32 -10.48 29.48
CA ASP A 350 3.23 -10.35 30.64
C ASP A 350 4.36 -11.38 30.71
N LYS A 351 4.39 -12.36 29.80
CA LYS A 351 5.29 -13.52 29.92
C LYS A 351 6.04 -13.74 28.62
N LEU A 352 7.37 -13.73 28.71
CA LEU A 352 8.26 -14.13 27.61
C LEU A 352 7.91 -15.56 27.15
N PRO A 353 7.86 -15.83 25.82
CA PRO A 353 7.54 -17.16 25.32
C PRO A 353 8.54 -18.20 25.84
N GLN A 354 8.06 -19.24 26.51
CA GLN A 354 8.92 -20.38 26.83
C GLN A 354 9.34 -21.08 25.54
N ALA A 355 10.64 -21.26 25.35
CA ALA A 355 11.21 -21.91 24.17
C ALA A 355 10.61 -23.32 24.01
N LYS A 356 9.82 -23.53 22.95
CA LYS A 356 9.22 -24.83 22.64
C LYS A 356 10.33 -25.84 22.38
N LYS A 357 10.46 -26.84 23.24
CA LYS A 357 11.35 -28.00 23.04
C LYS A 357 10.87 -28.77 21.80
N THR A 358 11.46 -28.51 20.64
CA THR A 358 11.22 -29.33 19.44
C THR A 358 11.95 -30.65 19.59
N SER A 359 11.21 -31.73 19.77
CA SER A 359 11.69 -33.11 19.73
C SER A 359 12.20 -33.46 18.33
N GLY A 360 13.47 -33.87 18.20
CA GLY A 360 14.06 -34.22 16.92
C GLY A 360 15.58 -34.39 16.94
N THR A 361 16.05 -35.49 17.53
CA THR A 361 17.32 -36.19 17.22
C THR A 361 18.53 -35.39 16.69
N CYS A 362 19.51 -35.11 17.56
CA CYS A 362 20.84 -35.76 17.49
C CYS A 362 21.73 -35.32 18.67
N ALA A 363 21.97 -36.21 19.63
CA ALA A 363 22.81 -35.92 20.78
C ALA A 363 24.28 -36.27 20.49
N LYS A 364 25.13 -35.28 20.19
CA LYS A 364 26.61 -35.35 20.30
C LYS A 364 27.34 -33.99 20.15
N SER A 365 26.81 -32.92 20.74
CA SER A 365 27.50 -31.60 20.86
C SER A 365 26.98 -30.70 21.99
N ALA A 366 26.16 -31.23 22.91
CA ALA A 366 25.29 -30.43 23.77
C ALA A 366 25.94 -29.86 25.06
N LYS A 367 27.16 -30.27 25.44
CA LYS A 367 27.78 -29.82 26.70
C LYS A 367 28.60 -28.53 26.57
N GLU A 368 29.38 -28.36 25.50
CA GLU A 368 30.20 -27.14 25.29
C GLU A 368 29.33 -25.92 24.90
N ASN A 369 28.36 -26.12 23.99
CA ASN A 369 27.52 -25.03 23.50
C ASN A 369 26.56 -24.49 24.58
N THR A 370 26.21 -25.30 25.58
CA THR A 370 25.32 -24.87 26.69
C THR A 370 26.04 -23.92 27.65
N GLN A 371 27.35 -24.09 27.86
CA GLN A 371 28.15 -23.19 28.70
C GLN A 371 28.42 -21.87 27.97
N MET A 372 28.72 -21.95 26.67
CA MET A 372 28.91 -20.77 25.82
C MET A 372 27.64 -19.91 25.78
N VAL A 373 26.47 -20.48 25.45
CA VAL A 373 25.19 -19.74 25.42
C VAL A 373 24.80 -19.16 26.78
N LYS A 374 25.05 -19.85 27.91
CA LYS A 374 24.83 -19.27 29.24
C LYS A 374 25.74 -18.08 29.53
N ASN A 375 27.00 -18.14 29.10
CA ASN A 375 27.93 -17.01 29.22
C ASN A 375 27.58 -15.87 28.27
N THR A 376 27.19 -16.14 27.01
CA THR A 376 26.71 -15.09 26.08
C THR A 376 25.44 -14.44 26.62
N ARG A 377 24.51 -15.21 27.19
CA ARG A 377 23.29 -14.69 27.82
C ARG A 377 23.60 -13.80 29.02
N ARG A 378 24.50 -14.22 29.93
CA ARG A 378 24.99 -13.36 31.03
C ARG A 378 25.76 -12.12 30.57
N VAL A 379 26.50 -12.20 29.46
CA VAL A 379 27.21 -11.05 28.87
C VAL A 379 26.23 -10.09 28.20
N ILE A 380 25.15 -10.59 27.58
CA ILE A 380 24.07 -9.77 27.02
C ILE A 380 23.24 -9.14 28.15
N GLU A 381 22.86 -9.89 29.18
CA GLU A 381 22.18 -9.38 30.38
C GLU A 381 23.02 -8.28 31.08
N LYS A 382 24.34 -8.48 31.22
CA LYS A 382 25.25 -7.44 31.78
C LYS A 382 25.49 -6.25 30.84
N LYS A 383 25.59 -6.44 29.52
CA LYS A 383 25.76 -5.34 28.56
C LYS A 383 24.49 -4.50 28.39
N SER A 384 23.34 -5.16 28.25
CA SER A 384 22.03 -4.51 28.10
C SER A 384 21.62 -3.76 29.37
N CYS A 385 21.81 -4.36 30.56
CA CYS A 385 21.54 -3.68 31.83
C CYS A 385 22.44 -2.44 32.03
N ASN A 386 23.72 -2.49 31.63
CA ASN A 386 24.63 -1.34 31.75
C ASN A 386 24.37 -0.23 30.71
N SER A 387 23.88 -0.54 29.51
CA SER A 387 23.51 0.51 28.54
C SER A 387 22.18 1.18 28.88
N PHE A 388 21.19 0.43 29.38
CA PHE A 388 19.88 0.99 29.76
C PHE A 388 19.90 1.74 31.10
N LYS A 389 20.64 1.28 32.13
CA LYS A 389 20.68 2.01 33.42
C LYS A 389 21.24 3.43 33.31
N LYS A 390 22.25 3.66 32.47
CA LYS A 390 22.90 4.99 32.34
C LYS A 390 21.99 6.12 31.85
N VAL A 391 20.83 5.81 31.28
CA VAL A 391 19.87 6.81 30.78
C VAL A 391 18.68 7.01 31.73
N ILE A 392 18.40 6.03 32.61
CA ILE A 392 17.13 5.94 33.36
C ILE A 392 17.22 6.52 34.79
N ASP A 393 18.41 6.63 35.39
CA ASP A 393 18.56 7.07 36.80
C ASP A 393 18.29 8.57 37.08
N ARG A 394 17.82 9.37 36.11
CA ARG A 394 17.40 10.78 36.34
C ARG A 394 15.89 10.91 36.55
N ILE A 395 15.39 10.34 37.63
CA ILE A 395 14.06 10.70 38.16
C ILE A 395 14.12 12.20 38.52
N THR A 396 13.41 13.02 37.76
CA THR A 396 13.44 14.47 37.93
C THR A 396 12.07 14.93 38.41
N SER A 397 12.02 15.70 39.49
CA SER A 397 10.79 16.27 40.04
C SER A 397 10.50 17.64 39.42
N CYS A 398 9.25 17.89 39.02
CA CYS A 398 8.87 19.19 38.48
C CYS A 398 8.88 20.28 39.56
N HIS A 399 9.57 21.39 39.31
CA HIS A 399 9.69 22.52 40.23
C HIS A 399 8.34 23.15 40.65
N LEU A 400 7.32 23.11 39.79
CA LEU A 400 6.01 23.71 40.08
C LEU A 400 5.02 22.73 40.75
N CYS A 401 4.92 21.50 40.25
CA CYS A 401 3.87 20.56 40.65
C CYS A 401 4.38 19.32 41.41
N ASN A 402 5.69 19.24 41.69
CA ASN A 402 6.39 18.13 42.34
C ASN A 402 6.19 16.74 41.72
N LYS A 403 5.53 16.64 40.56
CA LYS A 403 5.37 15.38 39.81
C LYS A 403 6.73 14.87 39.37
N GLN A 404 7.04 13.62 39.72
CA GLN A 404 8.21 12.90 39.22
C GLN A 404 8.00 12.49 37.77
N PHE A 405 9.05 12.58 36.96
CA PHE A 405 9.04 12.13 35.56
C PHE A 405 10.42 11.65 35.12
N HIS A 406 10.43 10.78 34.10
CA HIS A 406 11.62 10.09 33.59
C HIS A 406 12.08 10.58 32.20
N THR A 407 11.37 11.55 31.63
CA THR A 407 11.76 12.23 30.39
C THR A 407 12.76 13.35 30.67
N VAL A 408 13.55 13.75 29.67
CA VAL A 408 14.39 14.96 29.77
C VAL A 408 13.52 16.16 30.21
N PRO A 409 13.91 16.90 31.28
CA PRO A 409 13.14 18.02 31.77
C PRO A 409 13.07 19.16 30.77
N LEU A 410 11.94 19.88 30.75
CA LEU A 410 11.91 21.22 30.20
C LEU A 410 12.60 22.13 31.21
N GLU A 411 13.67 22.82 30.83
CA GLU A 411 14.42 23.70 31.71
C GLU A 411 14.08 25.18 31.44
N ALA A 412 13.84 25.94 32.52
CA ALA A 412 13.80 27.40 32.50
C ALA A 412 14.53 27.91 33.74
N ASP A 413 15.50 28.81 33.56
CA ASP A 413 16.37 29.35 34.61
C ASP A 413 16.97 28.26 35.55
N GLY A 414 17.43 27.16 34.93
CA GLY A 414 18.02 26.01 35.64
C GLY A 414 17.03 25.13 36.41
N LYS A 415 15.72 25.39 36.31
CA LYS A 415 14.67 24.64 37.01
C LYS A 415 13.98 23.64 36.08
N PRO A 416 13.76 22.38 36.49
CA PRO A 416 13.13 21.35 35.66
C PRO A 416 11.59 21.34 35.76
N PHE A 417 10.90 21.15 34.62
CA PHE A 417 9.44 21.11 34.54
C PHE A 417 8.94 19.90 33.72
N CYS A 418 7.82 19.31 34.15
CA CYS A 418 7.23 18.13 33.49
C CYS A 418 6.36 18.45 32.27
N SER A 419 6.00 19.72 32.05
CA SER A 419 5.15 20.14 30.93
C SER A 419 5.30 21.63 30.61
N ILE A 420 4.98 22.01 29.37
CA ILE A 420 4.92 23.42 28.93
C ILE A 420 3.92 24.23 29.77
N ASN A 421 2.83 23.61 30.24
CA ASN A 421 1.87 24.27 31.12
C ASN A 421 2.49 24.60 32.47
N CYS A 422 3.35 23.75 33.03
CA CYS A 422 4.09 24.05 34.26
C CYS A 422 5.16 25.14 34.05
N VAL A 423 5.85 25.17 32.91
CA VAL A 423 6.79 26.27 32.57
C VAL A 423 6.05 27.60 32.43
N ARG A 424 4.90 27.60 31.72
CA ARG A 424 4.08 28.81 31.54
C ARG A 424 3.48 29.30 32.84
N ALA A 425 2.85 28.40 33.62
CA ALA A 425 2.29 28.76 34.92
C ALA A 425 3.37 29.37 35.82
N TRP A 426 4.57 28.76 35.90
CA TRP A 426 5.68 29.30 36.70
C TRP A 426 6.23 30.65 36.18
N ARG A 427 6.18 30.91 34.87
CA ARG A 427 6.63 32.20 34.28
C ARG A 427 5.62 33.35 34.45
N TYR A 428 4.36 33.04 34.78
CA TYR A 428 3.28 34.01 34.94
C TYR A 428 2.65 33.95 36.35
N SER A 429 3.33 33.32 37.30
CA SER A 429 3.04 33.28 38.74
C SER A 429 4.13 33.98 39.53
#